data_AF-A0AAW1M2U2-F1
#
_entry.id   AF-A0AAW1M2U2-F1
#
_cell.length_a   1.000
_cell.length_b   1.000
_cell.length_c   1.000
_cell.angle_alpha   90.00
_cell.angle_beta   90.00
_cell.angle_gamma   90.00
#
_symmetry.space_group_name_H-M   'P 1'
#
loop_
_entity.id
_entity.type
_entity.pdbx_description
1 polymer ?
#
loop_
_entity_poly.entity_id
_entity_poly.type
_entity_poly.pdbx_seq_one_letter_code
_entity_poly.pdbx_strand_id
1 'polypeptide(L)'
;MPNNKHSSLISTSNAAWGVSSDDTCCICLDAPETVQHVLYECHYSRKIVQEMAAYLNIHVPDRDGISWIYAQQMSKQEKRIKAGDLKMVYYRIWRQRNEAWLENQLVVPSVVCQMACEEHRRWVVQVLKGLNDQASRKTSR
;
A
#
# COMPACT_ATOMS: atom_id res chain seq x y z
N MET A 1 36.90 -22.79 -20.27
CA MET A 1 36.57 -22.40 -18.88
C MET A 1 35.90 -21.03 -18.95
N PRO A 2 34.57 -20.92 -18.77
CA PRO A 2 33.85 -19.67 -18.94
C PRO A 2 34.03 -18.81 -17.68
N ASN A 3 34.38 -17.53 -17.84
CA ASN A 3 34.39 -16.60 -16.72
C ASN A 3 33.31 -15.53 -16.91
N ASN A 4 32.49 -15.47 -15.89
CA ASN A 4 31.20 -14.85 -15.75
C ASN A 4 31.25 -13.32 -15.95
N LYS A 5 30.51 -12.79 -16.94
CA LYS A 5 30.17 -11.36 -17.03
C LYS A 5 28.67 -11.23 -17.27
N HIS A 6 27.88 -11.41 -16.22
CA HIS A 6 26.51 -10.90 -16.18
C HIS A 6 26.30 -10.14 -14.88
N SER A 7 26.41 -8.82 -14.98
CA SER A 7 25.63 -7.86 -14.19
C SER A 7 26.02 -6.46 -14.68
N SER A 8 25.51 -6.11 -15.85
CA SER A 8 25.39 -4.72 -16.26
C SER A 8 24.53 -4.00 -15.21
N LEU A 9 25.19 -3.24 -14.35
CA LEU A 9 24.59 -2.19 -13.53
C LEU A 9 23.91 -1.22 -14.51
N ILE A 10 22.58 -1.26 -14.56
CA ILE A 10 21.80 -0.22 -15.20
C ILE A 10 21.86 0.99 -14.26
N SER A 11 22.89 1.81 -14.45
CA SER A 11 22.91 3.19 -13.97
C SER A 11 22.09 4.03 -14.96
N THR A 12 20.78 4.00 -14.83
CA THR A 12 19.92 4.96 -15.53
C THR A 12 19.93 6.26 -14.74
N SER A 13 20.76 7.21 -15.17
CA SER A 13 20.67 8.58 -14.70
C SER A 13 19.31 9.17 -15.11
N ASN A 14 18.47 9.50 -14.13
CA ASN A 14 17.12 10.05 -14.30
C ASN A 14 17.07 11.47 -14.94
N ALA A 15 18.22 12.06 -15.26
CA ALA A 15 18.36 13.43 -15.75
C ALA A 15 17.68 13.71 -17.11
N ALA A 16 17.50 12.69 -17.96
CA ALA A 16 16.91 12.88 -19.29
C ALA A 16 15.42 13.27 -19.27
N TRP A 17 14.74 13.10 -18.13
CA TRP A 17 13.30 13.35 -17.97
C TRP A 17 12.98 14.57 -17.09
N GLY A 18 13.97 15.40 -16.74
CA GLY A 18 13.77 16.49 -15.78
C GLY A 18 13.43 16.00 -14.37
N VAL A 19 13.68 14.72 -14.08
CA VAL A 19 13.53 14.15 -12.74
C VAL A 19 14.68 14.70 -11.91
N SER A 20 14.31 15.51 -10.92
CA SER A 20 15.20 16.00 -9.87
C SER A 20 16.11 14.86 -9.41
N SER A 21 17.43 15.13 -9.39
CA SER A 21 18.45 14.24 -8.82
C SER A 21 18.34 14.09 -7.30
N ASP A 22 17.39 14.80 -6.70
CA ASP A 22 17.00 14.59 -5.32
C ASP A 22 16.16 13.31 -5.28
N ASP A 23 16.85 12.18 -5.07
CA ASP A 23 16.23 10.89 -4.79
C ASP A 23 15.53 10.92 -3.42
N THR A 24 15.39 12.06 -2.75
CA THR A 24 14.70 12.20 -1.47
C THR A 24 13.19 12.03 -1.63
N CYS A 25 12.56 11.27 -0.73
CA CYS A 25 11.13 11.01 -0.74
C CYS A 25 10.32 12.31 -0.70
N CYS A 26 9.45 12.52 -1.68
CA CYS A 26 8.68 13.76 -1.84
C CYS A 26 7.59 13.96 -0.77
N ILE A 27 7.37 12.96 0.09
CA ILE A 27 6.39 13.03 1.18
C ILE A 27 7.05 13.46 2.49
N CYS A 28 8.15 12.81 2.89
CA CYS A 28 8.80 13.06 4.18
C CYS A 28 10.01 13.99 4.10
N LEU A 29 10.62 14.12 2.91
CA LEU A 29 11.82 14.91 2.67
C LEU A 29 13.05 14.52 3.54
N ASP A 30 13.09 13.28 4.05
CA ASP A 30 14.06 12.85 5.06
C ASP A 30 14.97 11.68 4.62
N ALA A 31 14.53 10.86 3.66
CA ALA A 31 15.27 9.68 3.22
C ALA A 31 15.09 9.40 1.73
N PRO A 32 15.97 8.59 1.10
CA PRO A 32 15.82 8.21 -0.29
C PRO A 32 14.49 7.50 -0.58
N GLU A 33 13.86 7.87 -1.67
CA GLU A 33 12.61 7.34 -2.15
C GLU A 33 12.83 5.94 -2.72
N THR A 34 12.25 4.96 -2.04
CA THR A 34 12.13 3.59 -2.52
C THR A 34 10.73 3.10 -2.22
N VAL A 35 10.26 2.05 -2.91
CA VAL A 35 8.98 1.41 -2.57
C VAL A 35 8.98 0.95 -1.11
N GLN A 36 10.13 0.44 -0.65
CA GLN A 36 10.33 0.02 0.73
C GLN A 36 10.15 1.21 1.69
N HIS A 37 10.79 2.33 1.40
CA HIS A 37 10.65 3.54 2.18
C HIS A 37 9.21 4.06 2.16
N VAL A 38 8.66 4.34 0.99
CA VAL A 38 7.33 4.97 0.83
C VAL A 38 6.23 4.15 1.49
N LEU A 39 6.27 2.82 1.44
CA LEU A 39 5.20 1.99 1.99
C LEU A 39 5.41 1.55 3.44
N TYR A 40 6.65 1.38 3.90
CA TYR A 40 6.94 0.75 5.19
C TYR A 40 7.78 1.60 6.15
N GLU A 41 8.65 2.48 5.66
CA GLU A 41 9.64 3.17 6.50
C GLU A 41 9.43 4.69 6.59
N CYS A 42 8.64 5.26 5.68
CA CYS A 42 8.31 6.67 5.68
C CYS A 42 7.48 6.99 6.92
N HIS A 43 7.91 7.95 7.73
CA HIS A 43 7.19 8.30 8.95
C HIS A 43 5.77 8.81 8.67
N TYR A 44 5.54 9.40 7.50
CA TYR A 44 4.22 9.83 7.05
C TYR A 44 3.33 8.62 6.79
N SER A 45 3.81 7.68 5.97
CA SER A 45 3.08 6.47 5.60
C SER A 45 2.84 5.55 6.81
N ARG A 46 3.83 5.41 7.71
CA ARG A 46 3.66 4.63 8.94
C ARG A 46 2.52 5.15 9.80
N LYS A 47 2.34 6.47 9.94
CA LYS A 47 1.20 7.03 10.67
C LYS A 47 -0.12 6.57 10.05
N ILE A 48 -0.24 6.63 8.73
CA ILE A 48 -1.44 6.17 8.01
C ILE A 48 -1.67 4.68 8.24
N VAL A 49 -0.65 3.85 8.05
CA VAL A 49 -0.76 2.40 8.22
C VAL A 49 -1.11 2.04 9.67
N GLN A 50 -0.51 2.70 10.66
CA GLN A 50 -0.78 2.45 12.09
C GLN A 50 -2.21 2.86 12.49
N GLU A 51 -2.66 4.04 12.06
CA GLU A 51 -4.03 4.50 12.33
C GLU A 51 -5.06 3.57 11.67
N MET A 52 -4.82 3.16 10.42
CA MET A 52 -5.69 2.22 9.73
C MET A 52 -5.63 0.81 10.32
N ALA A 53 -4.45 0.36 10.75
CA ALA A 53 -4.29 -0.90 11.44
C ALA A 53 -5.06 -0.93 12.76
N ALA A 54 -5.01 0.16 13.52
CA ALA A 54 -5.80 0.34 14.74
C ALA A 54 -7.31 0.37 14.44
N TYR A 55 -7.74 1.11 13.41
CA TYR A 55 -9.14 1.16 12.98
C TYR A 55 -9.70 -0.21 12.58
N LEU A 56 -8.89 -1.03 11.90
CA LEU A 56 -9.26 -2.37 11.44
C LEU A 56 -9.01 -3.47 12.49
N ASN A 57 -8.41 -3.11 13.63
CA ASN A 57 -7.94 -4.04 14.66
C ASN A 57 -7.02 -5.15 14.07
N ILE A 58 -6.02 -4.74 13.29
CA ILE A 58 -5.02 -5.63 12.69
C ILE A 58 -3.61 -5.20 13.10
N HIS A 59 -2.70 -6.15 13.13
CA HIS A 59 -1.27 -5.86 13.15
C HIS A 59 -0.74 -5.92 11.72
N VAL A 60 0.02 -4.92 11.29
CA VAL A 60 0.68 -4.89 9.99
C VAL A 60 2.19 -4.87 10.25
N PRO A 61 2.96 -5.79 9.67
CA PRO A 61 4.41 -5.78 9.84
C PRO A 61 5.06 -4.65 9.04
N ASP A 62 6.26 -4.22 9.43
CA ASP A 62 7.05 -3.18 8.72
C ASP A 62 7.72 -3.69 7.43
N ARG A 63 7.07 -4.64 6.74
CA ARG A 63 7.51 -5.28 5.49
C ARG A 63 6.27 -5.75 4.73
N ASP A 64 6.45 -6.58 3.70
CA ASP A 64 5.36 -7.15 2.88
C ASP A 64 4.18 -7.71 3.70
N GLY A 65 3.24 -6.80 4.00
CA GLY A 65 2.09 -7.06 4.85
C GLY A 65 1.02 -7.89 4.13
N ILE A 66 0.99 -7.84 2.80
CA ILE A 66 0.04 -8.63 2.02
C ILE A 66 0.41 -10.11 2.10
N SER A 67 1.67 -10.46 1.83
CA SER A 67 2.13 -11.83 1.99
C SER A 67 2.00 -12.31 3.43
N TRP A 68 2.27 -11.44 4.41
CA TRP A 68 2.07 -11.75 5.81
C TRP A 68 0.61 -12.11 6.14
N ILE A 69 -0.38 -11.34 5.65
CA ILE A 69 -1.82 -11.63 5.83
C ILE A 69 -2.16 -13.00 5.25
N TYR A 70 -1.67 -13.32 4.05
CA TYR A 70 -1.97 -14.61 3.42
C TYR A 70 -1.33 -15.80 4.14
N ALA A 71 -0.23 -15.59 4.87
CA ALA A 71 0.41 -16.60 5.70
C ALA A 71 -0.32 -16.85 7.04
N GLN A 72 -1.21 -15.96 7.50
CA GLN A 72 -1.90 -16.12 8.78
C GLN A 72 -2.92 -17.28 8.77
N GLN A 73 -3.18 -17.85 9.94
CA GLN A 73 -4.27 -18.82 10.15
C GLN A 73 -5.60 -18.08 10.25
N MET A 74 -6.26 -17.91 9.10
CA MET A 74 -7.51 -17.16 8.96
C MET A 74 -8.36 -17.77 7.84
N SER A 75 -9.67 -17.56 7.87
CA SER A 75 -10.53 -17.99 6.77
C SER A 75 -10.17 -17.26 5.47
N LYS A 76 -10.48 -17.89 4.32
CA LYS A 76 -10.27 -17.28 3.00
C LYS A 76 -10.96 -15.90 2.88
N GLN A 77 -12.11 -15.75 3.53
CA GLN A 77 -12.86 -14.50 3.55
C GLN A 77 -12.14 -13.42 4.33
N GLU A 78 -11.72 -13.71 5.56
CA GLU A 78 -11.02 -12.71 6.37
C GLU A 78 -9.69 -12.29 5.74
N LYS A 79 -8.94 -13.23 5.13
CA LYS A 79 -7.73 -12.91 4.36
C LYS A 79 -8.01 -11.93 3.23
N ARG A 80 -9.11 -12.14 2.48
CA ARG A 80 -9.52 -11.25 1.38
C ARG A 80 -9.91 -9.87 1.90
N ILE A 81 -10.63 -9.81 3.01
CA ILE A 81 -11.05 -8.56 3.64
C ILE A 81 -9.81 -7.76 4.07
N LYS A 82 -8.98 -8.33 4.95
CA LYS A 82 -7.79 -7.65 5.47
C LYS A 82 -6.76 -7.29 4.40
N ALA A 83 -6.52 -8.17 3.43
CA ALA A 83 -5.60 -7.87 2.33
C ALA A 83 -6.16 -6.80 1.38
N GLY A 84 -7.48 -6.75 1.19
CA GLY A 84 -8.13 -5.68 0.41
C GLY A 84 -8.01 -4.33 1.11
N ASP A 85 -8.24 -4.29 2.42
CA ASP A 85 -8.08 -3.09 3.22
C ASP A 85 -6.64 -2.56 3.19
N LEU A 86 -5.66 -3.45 3.39
CA LEU A 86 -4.25 -3.04 3.35
C LEU A 86 -3.83 -2.53 1.96
N LYS A 87 -4.32 -3.17 0.88
CA LYS A 87 -4.10 -2.69 -0.50
C LYS A 87 -4.69 -1.31 -0.73
N MET A 88 -5.89 -1.04 -0.21
CA MET A 88 -6.52 0.27 -0.30
C MET A 88 -5.67 1.34 0.40
N VAL A 89 -5.15 1.04 1.59
CA VAL A 89 -4.25 1.95 2.31
C VAL A 89 -2.97 2.24 1.52
N TYR A 90 -2.33 1.20 0.96
CA TYR A 90 -1.14 1.40 0.12
C TYR A 90 -1.43 2.19 -1.15
N TYR A 91 -2.59 1.96 -1.77
CA TYR A 91 -3.03 2.75 -2.91
C TYR A 91 -3.21 4.23 -2.55
N ARG A 92 -3.80 4.52 -1.39
CA ARG A 92 -3.95 5.90 -0.89
C ARG A 92 -2.60 6.59 -0.67
N ILE A 93 -1.65 5.89 -0.05
CA ILE A 93 -0.27 6.39 0.14
C ILE A 93 0.39 6.68 -1.21
N TRP A 94 0.31 5.73 -2.16
CA TRP A 94 0.86 5.91 -3.51
C TRP A 94 0.22 7.09 -4.24
N ARG A 95 -1.10 7.25 -4.14
CA ARG A 95 -1.82 8.38 -4.73
C ARG A 95 -1.36 9.69 -4.14
N GLN A 96 -1.23 9.75 -2.82
CA GLN A 96 -0.76 10.94 -2.11
C GLN A 96 0.68 11.31 -2.49
N ARG A 97 1.57 10.31 -2.64
CA ARG A 97 2.93 10.50 -3.15
C ARG A 97 2.92 11.18 -4.53
N ASN A 98 2.05 10.71 -5.43
CA ASN A 98 1.97 11.25 -6.77
C ASN A 98 1.39 12.66 -6.81
N GLU A 99 0.37 12.95 -6.00
CA GLU A 99 -0.18 14.30 -5.84
C GLU A 99 0.88 15.26 -5.27
N ALA A 100 1.70 14.80 -4.31
CA ALA A 100 2.81 15.58 -3.79
C ALA A 100 3.88 15.85 -4.86
N TRP A 101 4.23 14.84 -5.67
CA TRP A 101 5.22 14.97 -6.75
C TRP A 101 4.75 15.86 -7.91
N LEU A 102 3.51 15.68 -8.38
CA LEU A 102 3.00 16.32 -9.59
C LEU A 102 2.38 17.69 -9.32
N GLU A 103 1.69 17.83 -8.20
CA GLU A 103 0.84 19.00 -7.91
C GLU A 103 1.31 19.76 -6.67
N ASN A 104 2.38 19.32 -6.01
CA ASN A 104 2.83 19.84 -4.71
C ASN A 104 1.70 19.83 -3.66
N GLN A 105 0.82 18.83 -3.74
CA GLN A 105 -0.30 18.64 -2.83
C GLN A 105 -0.02 17.48 -1.88
N LEU A 106 0.25 17.82 -0.62
CA LEU A 106 0.39 16.86 0.45
C LEU A 106 -0.60 17.17 1.57
N VAL A 107 -1.58 16.28 1.78
CA VAL A 107 -2.50 16.38 2.91
C VAL A 107 -1.92 15.67 4.13
N VAL A 108 -2.40 16.00 5.33
CA VAL A 108 -1.93 15.36 6.57
C VAL A 108 -2.40 13.90 6.67
N PRO A 109 -1.64 13.00 7.34
CA PRO A 109 -1.97 11.57 7.44
C PRO A 109 -3.41 11.26 7.88
N SER A 110 -3.93 12.00 8.86
CA SER A 110 -5.28 11.79 9.39
C SER A 110 -6.38 12.01 8.35
N VAL A 111 -6.18 12.91 7.39
CA VAL A 111 -7.11 13.13 6.26
C VAL A 111 -7.10 11.91 5.33
N VAL A 112 -5.92 11.36 5.04
CA VAL A 112 -5.79 10.14 4.24
C VAL A 112 -6.46 8.95 4.94
N CYS A 113 -6.31 8.83 6.26
CA CYS A 113 -7.01 7.83 7.07
C CYS A 113 -8.53 7.98 6.99
N GLN A 114 -9.06 9.21 7.08
CA GLN A 114 -10.50 9.45 6.92
C GLN A 114 -11.00 9.01 5.54
N MET A 115 -10.26 9.32 4.48
CA MET A 115 -10.57 8.87 3.12
C MET A 115 -10.53 7.34 2.99
N ALA A 116 -9.56 6.70 3.63
CA ALA A 116 -9.42 5.25 3.67
C ALA A 116 -10.56 4.58 4.46
N CYS A 117 -10.97 5.13 5.60
CA CYS A 117 -12.11 4.65 6.39
C CYS A 117 -13.44 4.76 5.63
N GLU A 118 -13.65 5.86 4.89
CA GLU A 118 -14.83 6.02 4.03
C GLU A 118 -14.85 4.98 2.91
N GLU A 119 -13.70 4.72 2.26
CA GLU A 119 -13.59 3.69 1.24
C GLU A 119 -13.79 2.28 1.78
N HIS A 120 -13.20 1.96 2.94
CA HIS A 120 -13.41 0.69 3.62
C HIS A 120 -14.90 0.43 3.86
N ARG A 121 -15.63 1.42 4.39
CA ARG A 121 -17.08 1.32 4.62
C ARG A 121 -17.85 1.01 3.33
N ARG A 122 -17.47 1.63 2.20
CA ARG A 122 -18.10 1.36 0.90
C ARG A 122 -17.75 -0.04 0.38
N TRP A 123 -16.49 -0.41 0.49
CA TRP A 123 -15.96 -1.66 -0.06
C TRP A 123 -16.47 -2.90 0.70
N VAL A 124 -16.47 -2.86 2.03
CA VAL A 124 -16.89 -4.01 2.85
C VAL A 124 -18.34 -4.40 2.56
N VAL A 125 -19.21 -3.41 2.33
CA VAL A 125 -20.61 -3.64 1.95
C VAL A 125 -20.70 -4.39 0.62
N GLN A 126 -19.90 -4.02 -0.37
CA GLN A 126 -19.89 -4.67 -1.68
C GLN A 126 -19.32 -6.09 -1.61
N VAL A 127 -18.24 -6.27 -0.86
CA VAL A 127 -17.62 -7.60 -0.66
C VAL A 127 -18.58 -8.53 0.06
N LEU A 128 -19.21 -8.09 1.14
CA LEU A 128 -20.18 -8.90 1.88
C LEU A 128 -21.38 -9.29 1.01
N LYS A 129 -21.92 -8.36 0.21
CA LYS A 129 -23.00 -8.65 -0.75
C LYS A 129 -22.58 -9.72 -1.76
N GLY A 130 -21.44 -9.53 -2.42
CA GLY A 130 -20.93 -10.48 -3.42
C GLY A 130 -20.59 -11.86 -2.84
N LEU A 131 -20.23 -11.94 -1.55
CA LEU A 131 -20.00 -13.21 -0.86
C LEU A 131 -21.30 -13.93 -0.53
N ASN A 132 -22.34 -13.18 -0.11
CA ASN A 132 -23.66 -13.76 0.18
C ASN A 132 -24.29 -14.35 -1.10
N ASP A 133 -24.13 -13.66 -2.23
CA ASP A 133 -24.57 -14.15 -3.54
C ASP A 133 -23.83 -15.41 -4.02
N GLN A 134 -22.58 -15.61 -3.59
CA GLN A 134 -21.82 -16.82 -3.90
C GLN A 134 -22.23 -18.00 -3.00
N ALA A 135 -22.63 -17.72 -1.76
CA ALA A 135 -23.11 -18.74 -0.83
C ALA A 135 -24.50 -19.27 -1.22
N SER A 136 -25.41 -18.39 -1.65
CA SER A 136 -26.75 -18.77 -2.13
C SER A 136 -26.71 -19.65 -3.40
N ARG A 137 -25.75 -19.39 -4.30
CA ARG A 137 -25.52 -20.22 -5.50
C ARG A 137 -24.97 -21.61 -5.19
N LYS A 138 -24.25 -21.78 -4.07
CA LYS A 138 -23.68 -23.07 -3.65
C LYS A 138 -24.66 -23.95 -2.88
N THR A 139 -25.68 -23.36 -2.26
CA THR A 139 -26.75 -24.06 -1.53
C THR A 139 -27.93 -24.45 -2.41
N SER A 140 -28.02 -23.90 -3.62
CA SER A 140 -29.05 -24.22 -4.63
C SER A 140 -28.61 -25.33 -5.61
N ARG A 141 -27.53 -26.05 -5.31
CA ARG A 141 -26.96 -27.16 -6.09
C ARG A 141 -26.80 -28.38 -5.19
#